data_AF-A0AAE1D7K4-F1
#
_entry.id   AF-A0AAE1D7K4-F1
#
_cell.length_a   1.000
_cell.length_b   1.000
_cell.length_c   1.000
_cell.angle_alpha   90.00
_cell.angle_beta   90.00
_cell.angle_gamma   90.00
#
_symmetry.space_group_name_H-M   'P 1'
#
loop_
_entity.id
_entity.type
_entity.pdbx_description
1 polymer ?
#
loop_
_entity_poly.entity_id
_entity_poly.type
_entity_poly.pdbx_seq_one_letter_code
_entity_poly.pdbx_strand_id
1 'polypeptide(L)'
;MGRKDRVCVVDDTIIDHAPIRETIYSFKEAFAAVFNSCPQNVARAVQTRGGALKQGRLLMPVPKNISEAFYKKVLSNMKKDNILRRVMNDDLILRFGERMYYKRDLEEHTADHISGRMRELARLVECLREDTQMRVSSLTQALNVANFEFLLSCVRKVAEFNEETHQFKKGTLALKLGYSLKKCGRILQAEAMKKDDDGLRKQAEAFERLFSGDWCDYISATAGQSIHRARQNKPRLVPACIDIEKVHHLLEEK
;
A
#
# COMPACT_ATOMS: atom_id res chain seq x y z
N MET A 1 30.31 -30.04 -4.42
CA MET A 1 28.88 -29.67 -4.23
C MET A 1 28.80 -28.34 -3.48
N GLY A 2 28.78 -27.22 -4.21
CA GLY A 2 28.74 -25.88 -3.61
C GLY A 2 27.30 -25.42 -3.39
N ARG A 3 26.94 -25.11 -2.13
CA ARG A 3 25.74 -24.35 -1.78
C ARG A 3 25.88 -22.95 -2.41
N LYS A 4 24.99 -22.59 -3.32
CA LYS A 4 24.83 -21.21 -3.75
C LYS A 4 24.12 -20.46 -2.62
N ASP A 5 24.87 -19.59 -1.95
CA ASP A 5 24.35 -18.60 -1.03
C ASP A 5 23.26 -17.76 -1.74
N ARG A 6 22.03 -17.83 -1.24
CA ARG A 6 20.99 -16.86 -1.58
C ARG A 6 21.30 -15.59 -0.80
N VAL A 7 22.11 -14.74 -1.40
CA VAL A 7 22.26 -13.37 -0.94
C VAL A 7 20.98 -12.62 -1.32
N CYS A 8 20.05 -12.51 -0.38
CA CYS A 8 18.98 -11.52 -0.44
C CYS A 8 19.61 -10.16 -0.13
N VAL A 9 20.33 -9.60 -1.12
CA VAL A 9 20.77 -8.22 -1.03
C VAL A 9 19.50 -7.37 -1.06
N VAL A 10 19.14 -6.82 0.09
CA VAL A 10 18.21 -5.69 0.15
C VAL A 10 19.05 -4.45 -0.20
N ASP A 11 19.57 -4.41 -1.42
CA ASP A 11 20.34 -3.26 -1.88
C ASP A 11 19.35 -2.10 -2.01
N ASP A 12 19.67 -0.99 -1.34
CA ASP A 12 18.95 0.28 -1.38
C ASP A 12 19.12 1.00 -2.74
N THR A 13 19.29 0.23 -3.83
CA THR A 13 19.28 0.71 -5.22
C THR A 13 18.52 -0.29 -6.10
N ILE A 14 17.74 0.23 -7.06
CA ILE A 14 16.85 -0.49 -8.00
C ILE A 14 15.45 -0.79 -7.45
N ILE A 15 14.64 0.27 -7.27
CA ILE A 15 13.48 0.51 -8.14
C ILE A 15 13.42 2.02 -8.46
N ASP A 16 14.47 2.52 -9.09
CA ASP A 16 14.38 3.61 -10.06
C ASP A 16 14.70 3.01 -11.43
N HIS A 17 13.81 2.13 -11.91
CA HIS A 17 13.80 1.77 -13.32
C HIS A 17 12.74 2.65 -14.01
N ALA A 18 13.23 3.76 -14.55
CA ALA A 18 12.54 4.59 -15.53
C ALA A 18 11.77 3.79 -16.63
N PRO A 19 12.23 2.63 -17.16
CA PRO A 19 11.49 1.96 -18.23
C PRO A 19 10.20 1.26 -17.80
N ILE A 20 9.98 0.96 -16.50
CA ILE A 20 8.72 0.34 -16.02
C ILE A 20 7.64 1.42 -15.83
N ARG A 21 8.05 2.65 -15.52
CA ARG A 21 7.13 3.79 -15.38
C ARG A 21 6.56 4.14 -16.76
N GLU A 22 7.40 4.26 -17.79
CA GLU A 22 6.93 4.56 -19.15
C GLU A 22 5.97 3.50 -19.71
N THR A 23 6.20 2.20 -19.44
CA THR A 23 5.26 1.16 -19.91
C THR A 23 3.91 1.19 -19.20
N ILE A 24 3.86 1.49 -17.89
CA ILE A 24 2.58 1.57 -17.15
C ILE A 24 1.80 2.84 -17.51
N TYR A 25 2.49 3.95 -17.77
CA TYR A 25 1.85 5.19 -18.23
C TYR A 25 1.34 5.04 -19.66
N SER A 26 2.13 4.47 -20.58
CA SER A 26 1.70 4.17 -21.95
C SER A 26 0.52 3.19 -22.00
N PHE A 27 0.51 2.14 -21.15
CA PHE A 27 -0.62 1.21 -21.09
C PHE A 27 -1.88 1.85 -20.50
N LYS A 28 -1.75 2.79 -19.56
CA LYS A 28 -2.89 3.55 -19.02
C LYS A 28 -3.44 4.56 -20.02
N GLU A 29 -2.58 5.25 -20.77
CA GLU A 29 -2.97 6.19 -21.83
C GLU A 29 -3.64 5.46 -22.99
N ALA A 30 -3.10 4.31 -23.42
CA ALA A 30 -3.72 3.45 -24.42
C ALA A 30 -5.08 2.92 -23.94
N PHE A 31 -5.21 2.52 -22.67
CA PHE A 31 -6.48 2.07 -22.11
C PHE A 31 -7.51 3.21 -21.99
N ALA A 32 -7.07 4.42 -21.61
CA ALA A 32 -7.93 5.60 -21.56
C ALA A 32 -8.40 6.05 -22.95
N ALA A 33 -7.55 5.95 -23.98
CA ALA A 33 -7.90 6.25 -25.36
C ALA A 33 -8.93 5.26 -25.93
N VAL A 34 -8.78 3.97 -25.62
CA VAL A 34 -9.75 2.92 -26.04
C VAL A 34 -11.06 3.00 -25.24
N PHE A 35 -11.00 3.37 -23.96
CA PHE A 35 -12.20 3.50 -23.12
C PHE A 35 -13.05 4.73 -23.49
N ASN A 36 -12.41 5.82 -23.91
CA ASN A 36 -13.08 7.07 -24.31
C ASN A 36 -13.58 7.09 -25.77
N SER A 37 -13.17 6.13 -26.60
CA SER A 37 -13.63 5.99 -27.99
C SER A 37 -14.86 5.08 -28.13
N CYS A 38 -15.37 4.53 -27.01
CA CYS A 38 -16.54 3.66 -27.01
C CYS A 38 -17.86 4.48 -27.06
N PRO A 39 -18.72 4.33 -28.08
CA PRO A 39 -19.91 5.18 -28.29
C PRO A 39 -21.02 5.05 -27.24
N GLN A 40 -20.89 4.14 -26.26
CA GLN A 40 -21.91 3.87 -25.26
C GLN A 40 -21.78 4.68 -23.95
N ASN A 41 -20.73 5.48 -23.77
CA ASN A 41 -20.56 6.30 -22.57
C ASN A 41 -20.99 7.77 -22.81
N VAL A 42 -22.29 7.97 -23.01
CA VAL A 42 -22.87 9.31 -22.96
C VAL A 42 -22.88 9.78 -21.50
N ALA A 43 -22.26 10.94 -21.28
CA ALA A 43 -21.98 11.60 -20.01
C ALA A 43 -23.11 11.51 -18.95
N ARG A 44 -22.82 10.87 -17.82
CA ARG A 44 -23.44 11.22 -16.53
C ARG A 44 -22.44 12.06 -15.75
N ALA A 45 -22.54 13.38 -15.89
CA ALA A 45 -21.93 14.31 -14.95
C ALA A 45 -22.65 14.16 -13.59
N VAL A 46 -22.09 13.32 -12.72
CA VAL A 46 -22.53 13.26 -11.32
C VAL A 46 -22.05 14.54 -10.64
N GLN A 47 -22.96 15.48 -10.41
CA GLN A 47 -22.72 16.63 -9.54
C GLN A 47 -22.29 16.11 -8.16
N THR A 48 -21.01 16.23 -7.83
CA THR A 48 -20.49 15.83 -6.53
C THR A 48 -20.92 16.87 -5.49
N ARG A 49 -21.91 16.51 -4.66
CA ARG A 49 -22.41 17.29 -3.50
C ARG A 49 -21.36 17.55 -2.39
N GLY A 50 -20.06 17.47 -2.68
CA GLY A 50 -18.97 17.45 -1.69
C GLY A 50 -18.22 18.77 -1.49
N GLY A 51 -18.38 19.76 -2.39
CA GLY A 51 -17.56 21.00 -2.38
C GLY A 51 -17.72 21.84 -1.11
N ALA A 52 -18.96 22.10 -0.68
CA ALA A 52 -19.25 22.92 0.50
C ALA A 52 -18.71 22.30 1.81
N LEU A 53 -18.79 20.97 1.94
CA LEU A 53 -18.26 20.23 3.09
C LEU A 53 -16.73 20.17 3.14
N LYS A 54 -16.03 20.39 2.02
CA LYS A 54 -14.56 20.50 1.98
C LYS A 54 -14.11 21.85 2.52
N GLN A 55 -14.75 22.94 2.11
CA GLN A 55 -14.39 24.31 2.50
C GLN A 55 -14.62 24.58 4.00
N GLY A 56 -15.74 24.11 4.56
CA GLY A 56 -16.01 24.24 6.01
C GLY A 56 -15.01 23.52 6.93
N ARG A 57 -14.22 22.57 6.40
CA ARG A 57 -13.22 21.80 7.20
C ARG A 57 -11.92 22.57 7.45
N LEU A 58 -11.61 23.57 6.64
CA LEU A 58 -10.43 24.42 6.85
C LEU A 58 -10.54 25.28 8.12
N LEU A 59 -11.76 25.39 8.67
CA LEU A 59 -12.08 26.15 9.87
C LEU A 59 -11.97 25.34 11.17
N MET A 60 -11.72 24.02 11.09
CA MET A 60 -11.50 23.19 12.27
C MET A 60 -10.08 23.44 12.84
N PRO A 61 -9.92 23.54 14.17
CA PRO A 61 -8.60 23.70 14.78
C PRO A 61 -7.67 22.56 14.39
N VAL A 62 -6.50 22.88 13.84
CA VAL A 62 -5.46 21.90 13.55
C VAL A 62 -4.87 21.42 14.88
N PRO A 63 -4.70 20.11 15.10
CA PRO A 63 -3.99 19.60 16.27
C PRO A 63 -2.57 20.16 16.32
N LYS A 64 -2.15 20.72 17.46
CA LYS A 64 -0.87 21.43 17.64
C LYS A 64 0.38 20.62 17.23
N ASN A 65 0.26 19.29 17.16
CA ASN A 65 1.37 18.37 16.91
C ASN A 65 1.50 17.97 15.43
N ILE A 66 0.74 18.59 14.52
CA ILE A 66 0.68 18.22 13.10
C ILE A 66 0.85 19.46 12.24
N SER A 67 1.69 19.37 11.19
CA SER A 67 1.81 20.44 10.18
C SER A 67 0.46 20.79 9.56
N GLU A 68 0.12 22.08 9.56
CA GLU A 68 -1.14 22.60 9.02
C GLU A 68 -1.31 22.26 7.53
N ALA A 69 -0.24 22.32 6.75
CA ALA A 69 -0.26 21.99 5.33
C ALA A 69 -0.62 20.51 5.09
N PHE A 70 -0.02 19.61 5.87
CA PHE A 70 -0.32 18.18 5.83
C PHE A 70 -1.76 17.88 6.27
N TYR A 71 -2.23 18.51 7.35
CA TYR A 71 -3.61 18.37 7.80
C TYR A 71 -4.62 18.80 6.73
N LYS A 72 -4.43 19.98 6.15
CA LYS A 72 -5.33 20.54 5.13
C LYS A 72 -5.32 19.72 3.84
N LYS A 73 -4.16 19.28 3.34
CA LYS A 73 -4.10 18.57 2.05
C LYS A 73 -4.42 17.07 2.12
N VAL A 74 -4.03 16.40 3.21
CA VAL A 74 -4.14 14.94 3.33
C VAL A 74 -5.29 14.55 4.26
N LEU A 75 -5.21 14.94 5.54
CA LEU A 75 -6.13 14.48 6.57
C LEU A 75 -7.56 15.00 6.36
N SER A 76 -7.74 16.25 5.92
CA SER A 76 -9.05 16.85 5.72
C SER A 76 -9.88 16.17 4.62
N ASN A 77 -9.19 15.59 3.63
CA ASN A 77 -9.76 14.92 2.46
C ASN A 77 -10.06 13.43 2.72
N MET A 78 -9.53 12.85 3.79
CA MET A 78 -9.84 11.48 4.17
C MET A 78 -11.34 11.29 4.47
N LYS A 79 -11.84 10.08 4.17
CA LYS A 79 -13.19 9.67 4.59
C LYS A 79 -13.31 9.74 6.12
N LYS A 80 -14.43 10.25 6.64
CA LYS A 80 -14.69 10.30 8.07
C LYS A 80 -15.27 8.96 8.53
N ASP A 81 -14.39 8.04 8.93
CA ASP A 81 -14.75 6.72 9.45
C ASP A 81 -13.90 6.38 10.69
N ASN A 82 -14.12 5.20 11.27
CA ASN A 82 -13.35 4.72 12.43
C ASN A 82 -11.85 4.60 12.10
N ILE A 83 -11.49 4.35 10.84
CA ILE A 83 -10.10 4.28 10.39
C ILE A 83 -9.43 5.65 10.49
N LEU A 84 -10.10 6.74 10.09
CA LEU A 84 -9.56 8.09 10.29
C LEU A 84 -9.32 8.39 11.77
N ARG A 85 -10.27 8.02 12.65
CA ARG A 85 -10.07 8.20 14.10
C ARG A 85 -8.84 7.42 14.58
N ARG A 86 -8.65 6.20 14.07
CA ARG A 86 -7.50 5.37 14.41
C ARG A 86 -6.18 5.99 13.95
N VAL A 87 -6.15 6.56 12.74
CA VAL A 87 -5.03 7.34 12.22
C VAL A 87 -4.72 8.54 13.12
N MET A 88 -5.72 9.33 13.49
CA MET A 88 -5.53 10.54 14.32
C MET A 88 -5.03 10.22 15.72
N ASN A 89 -5.34 9.03 16.24
CA ASN A 89 -4.93 8.59 17.58
C ASN A 89 -3.57 7.88 17.59
N ASP A 90 -2.93 7.67 16.44
CA ASP A 90 -1.65 6.96 16.33
C ASP A 90 -0.53 7.90 15.84
N ASP A 91 0.35 8.29 16.76
CA ASP A 91 1.46 9.23 16.50
C ASP A 91 2.42 8.71 15.42
N LEU A 92 2.68 7.40 15.38
CA LEU A 92 3.62 6.83 14.40
C LEU A 92 3.03 6.83 12.99
N ILE A 93 1.72 6.56 12.85
CA ILE A 93 1.02 6.68 11.55
C ILE A 93 1.01 8.13 11.07
N LEU A 94 0.74 9.09 11.96
CA LEU A 94 0.77 10.52 11.61
C LEU A 94 2.15 10.95 11.11
N ARG A 95 3.22 10.60 11.84
CA ARG A 95 4.60 10.88 11.42
C ARG A 95 4.99 10.18 10.13
N PHE A 96 4.51 8.96 9.91
CA PHE A 96 4.67 8.27 8.64
C PHE A 96 4.06 9.05 7.48
N GLY A 97 2.83 9.53 7.64
CA GLY A 97 2.15 10.37 6.65
C GLY A 97 2.90 11.67 6.40
N GLU A 98 3.31 12.36 7.45
CA GLU A 98 4.05 13.62 7.37
C GLU A 98 5.41 13.45 6.68
N ARG A 99 6.18 12.41 7.00
CA ARG A 99 7.44 12.11 6.27
C ARG A 99 7.22 11.70 4.82
N MET A 100 6.07 11.10 4.47
CA MET A 100 5.74 10.87 3.07
C MET A 100 5.38 12.16 2.34
N TYR A 101 4.69 13.07 3.03
CA TYR A 101 4.31 14.37 2.52
C TYR A 101 5.53 15.24 2.20
N TYR A 102 6.51 15.32 3.09
CA TYR A 102 7.73 16.12 2.84
C TYR A 102 8.67 15.54 1.76
N LYS A 103 8.59 14.23 1.49
CA LYS A 103 9.48 13.58 0.50
C LYS A 103 9.05 13.84 -0.96
N ARG A 104 7.83 14.30 -1.23
CA ARG A 104 7.27 14.36 -2.59
C ARG A 104 6.84 15.77 -2.97
N ASP A 105 7.00 16.10 -4.25
CA ASP A 105 6.38 17.27 -4.85
C ASP A 105 4.84 17.12 -4.86
N LEU A 106 4.16 18.22 -4.58
CA LEU A 106 2.78 18.26 -4.08
C LEU A 106 1.70 18.11 -5.17
N GLU A 107 1.66 16.98 -5.87
CA GLU A 107 0.54 16.67 -6.78
C GLU A 107 -0.68 16.07 -6.04
N GLU A 108 -1.90 16.30 -6.53
CA GLU A 108 -3.13 15.81 -5.89
C GLU A 108 -3.16 14.28 -5.71
N HIS A 109 -2.67 13.54 -6.71
CA HIS A 109 -2.54 12.07 -6.63
C HIS A 109 -1.61 11.60 -5.52
N THR A 110 -0.69 12.45 -5.03
CA THR A 110 0.19 12.10 -3.90
C THR A 110 -0.58 12.11 -2.58
N ALA A 111 -1.56 13.00 -2.40
CA ALA A 111 -2.35 13.09 -1.18
C ALA A 111 -3.27 11.87 -1.00
N ASP A 112 -3.90 11.42 -2.08
CA ASP A 112 -4.69 10.17 -2.09
C ASP A 112 -3.83 8.95 -1.84
N HIS A 113 -2.63 8.91 -2.44
CA HIS A 113 -1.68 7.84 -2.19
C HIS A 113 -1.28 7.80 -0.71
N ILE A 114 -0.84 8.91 -0.13
CA ILE A 114 -0.48 9.00 1.30
C ILE A 114 -1.66 8.59 2.17
N SER A 115 -2.85 9.09 1.86
CA SER A 115 -4.07 8.77 2.60
C SER A 115 -4.38 7.27 2.59
N GLY A 116 -4.26 6.64 1.42
CA GLY A 116 -4.39 5.20 1.26
C GLY A 116 -3.41 4.44 2.15
N ARG A 117 -2.12 4.83 2.15
CA ARG A 117 -1.07 4.17 2.94
C ARG A 117 -1.28 4.29 4.44
N MET A 118 -1.70 5.47 4.91
CA MET A 118 -2.04 5.67 6.32
C MET A 118 -3.26 4.84 6.73
N ARG A 119 -4.26 4.72 5.85
CA ARG A 119 -5.45 3.91 6.07
C ARG A 119 -5.14 2.41 6.06
N GLU A 120 -4.24 1.95 5.20
CA GLU A 120 -3.76 0.56 5.20
C GLU A 120 -3.09 0.22 6.54
N LEU A 121 -2.23 1.09 7.06
CA LEU A 121 -1.61 0.94 8.38
C LEU A 121 -2.64 0.94 9.52
N ALA A 122 -3.62 1.86 9.48
CA ALA A 122 -4.65 1.91 10.52
C ALA A 122 -5.56 0.66 10.51
N ARG A 123 -5.84 0.07 9.34
CA ARG A 123 -6.55 -1.22 9.25
C ARG A 123 -5.72 -2.35 9.85
N LEU A 124 -4.41 -2.33 9.66
CA LEU A 124 -3.52 -3.30 10.27
C LEU A 124 -3.52 -3.19 11.81
N VAL A 125 -3.48 -1.97 12.35
CA VAL A 125 -3.60 -1.74 13.80
C VAL A 125 -4.95 -2.21 14.33
N GLU A 126 -6.04 -1.98 13.59
CA GLU A 126 -7.35 -2.47 14.02
C GLU A 126 -7.40 -4.02 14.06
N CYS A 127 -6.84 -4.68 13.05
CA CYS A 127 -6.72 -6.14 13.04
C CYS A 127 -5.90 -6.66 14.22
N LEU A 128 -4.80 -5.98 14.58
CA LEU A 128 -3.97 -6.34 15.74
C LEU A 128 -4.71 -6.16 17.07
N ARG A 129 -5.52 -5.11 17.18
CA ARG A 129 -6.35 -4.87 18.37
C ARG A 129 -7.36 -6.00 18.58
N GLU A 130 -7.97 -6.47 17.50
CA GLU A 130 -8.89 -7.60 17.54
C GLU A 130 -8.17 -8.90 17.90
N ASP A 131 -7.05 -9.22 17.22
CA ASP A 131 -6.31 -10.48 17.39
C ASP A 131 -5.64 -10.60 18.77
N THR A 132 -5.21 -9.48 19.35
CA THR A 132 -4.50 -9.44 20.64
C THR A 132 -5.37 -9.03 21.83
N GLN A 133 -6.70 -9.03 21.67
CA GLN A 133 -7.66 -8.62 22.72
C GLN A 133 -7.30 -7.24 23.32
N MET A 134 -7.04 -6.26 22.46
CA MET A 134 -6.68 -4.87 22.80
C MET A 134 -5.30 -4.66 23.45
N ARG A 135 -4.46 -5.70 23.58
CA ARG A 135 -3.10 -5.56 24.12
C ARG A 135 -2.22 -4.65 23.25
N VAL A 136 -2.37 -4.73 21.93
CA VAL A 136 -1.63 -3.90 20.96
C VAL A 136 -2.59 -2.88 20.37
N SER A 137 -2.42 -1.60 20.73
CA SER A 137 -3.36 -0.51 20.37
C SER A 137 -2.75 0.59 19.49
N SER A 138 -1.43 0.55 19.31
CA SER A 138 -0.66 1.49 18.50
C SER A 138 0.35 0.77 17.62
N LEU A 139 0.73 1.40 16.52
CA LEU A 139 1.74 0.88 15.62
C LEU A 139 3.11 0.78 16.31
N THR A 140 3.44 1.69 17.23
CA THR A 140 4.66 1.60 18.03
C THR A 140 4.74 0.30 18.85
N GLN A 141 3.62 -0.12 19.47
CA GLN A 141 3.54 -1.39 20.19
C GLN A 141 3.61 -2.59 19.23
N ALA A 142 3.02 -2.47 18.05
CA ALA A 142 3.06 -3.52 17.02
C ALA A 142 4.49 -3.76 16.50
N LEU A 143 5.32 -2.73 16.42
CA LEU A 143 6.75 -2.82 16.03
C LEU A 143 7.63 -3.25 17.22
N ASN A 144 7.25 -4.35 17.86
CA ASN A 144 8.03 -5.03 18.88
C ASN A 144 8.24 -6.48 18.42
N VAL A 145 9.44 -7.01 18.66
CA VAL A 145 9.82 -8.40 18.37
C VAL A 145 8.81 -9.40 18.93
N ALA A 146 8.33 -9.18 20.17
CA ALA A 146 7.36 -10.05 20.83
C ALA A 146 5.99 -10.12 20.11
N ASN A 147 5.67 -9.12 19.30
CA ASN A 147 4.41 -9.02 18.58
C ASN A 147 4.54 -9.39 17.09
N PHE A 148 5.71 -9.85 16.64
CA PHE A 148 6.00 -10.09 15.23
C PHE A 148 5.08 -11.16 14.62
N GLU A 149 4.81 -12.26 15.32
CA GLU A 149 3.89 -13.30 14.85
C GLU A 149 2.46 -12.78 14.67
N PHE A 150 1.97 -11.99 15.63
CA PHE A 150 0.65 -11.33 15.50
C PHE A 150 0.63 -10.35 14.33
N LEU A 151 1.73 -9.63 14.09
CA LEU A 151 1.89 -8.74 12.95
C LEU A 151 1.81 -9.51 11.63
N LEU A 152 2.49 -10.65 11.50
CA LEU A 152 2.44 -11.51 10.31
C LEU A 152 1.02 -12.06 10.07
N SER A 153 0.38 -12.58 11.13
CA SER A 153 -1.01 -13.04 11.11
C SER A 153 -1.95 -11.95 10.60
N CYS A 154 -1.86 -10.73 11.15
CA CYS A 154 -2.72 -9.62 10.76
C CYS A 154 -2.47 -9.16 9.32
N VAL A 155 -1.21 -9.14 8.86
CA VAL A 155 -0.87 -8.82 7.46
C VAL A 155 -1.48 -9.85 6.52
N ARG A 156 -1.40 -11.15 6.87
CA ARG A 156 -2.03 -12.24 6.11
C ARG A 156 -3.54 -12.05 6.01
N LYS A 157 -4.21 -11.76 7.12
CA LYS A 157 -5.65 -11.48 7.17
C LYS A 157 -6.02 -10.28 6.29
N VAL A 158 -5.35 -9.15 6.46
CA VAL A 158 -5.63 -7.90 5.71
C VAL A 158 -5.39 -8.07 4.20
N ALA A 159 -4.39 -8.85 3.82
CA ALA A 159 -4.06 -9.15 2.43
C ALA A 159 -4.86 -10.34 1.83
N GLU A 160 -5.82 -10.90 2.58
CA GLU A 160 -6.64 -12.04 2.18
C GLU A 160 -5.77 -13.23 1.74
N PHE A 161 -4.86 -13.66 2.62
CA PHE A 161 -4.09 -14.88 2.45
C PHE A 161 -4.98 -16.11 2.63
N ASN A 162 -4.87 -17.06 1.72
CA ASN A 162 -5.56 -18.34 1.77
C ASN A 162 -4.52 -19.42 2.11
N GLU A 163 -4.69 -20.06 3.27
CA GLU A 163 -3.78 -21.09 3.78
C GLU A 163 -3.80 -22.37 2.90
N GLU A 164 -4.95 -22.77 2.35
CA GLU A 164 -5.07 -23.99 1.54
C GLU A 164 -4.30 -23.89 0.21
N THR A 165 -4.35 -22.72 -0.43
CA THR A 165 -3.74 -22.47 -1.74
C THR A 165 -2.36 -21.81 -1.63
N HIS A 166 -1.95 -21.45 -0.41
CA HIS A 166 -0.77 -20.64 -0.09
C HIS A 166 -0.65 -19.37 -0.96
N GLN A 167 -1.77 -18.65 -1.14
CA GLN A 167 -1.84 -17.51 -2.05
C GLN A 167 -2.52 -16.30 -1.43
N PHE A 168 -2.02 -15.12 -1.79
CA PHE A 168 -2.63 -13.84 -1.45
C PHE A 168 -3.58 -13.39 -2.54
N LYS A 169 -4.85 -13.15 -2.19
CA LYS A 169 -5.78 -12.48 -3.11
C LYS A 169 -5.40 -11.00 -3.32
N LYS A 170 -4.84 -10.33 -2.30
CA LYS A 170 -4.32 -8.96 -2.38
C LYS A 170 -2.81 -8.91 -2.19
N GLY A 171 -2.06 -9.68 -2.99
CA GLY A 171 -0.59 -9.76 -2.87
C GLY A 171 0.12 -8.40 -2.94
N THR A 172 -0.35 -7.48 -3.80
CA THR A 172 0.22 -6.11 -3.87
C THR A 172 0.06 -5.35 -2.55
N LEU A 173 -1.04 -5.56 -1.83
CA LEU A 173 -1.28 -4.93 -0.52
C LEU A 173 -0.30 -5.47 0.53
N ALA A 174 0.01 -6.78 0.51
CA ALA A 174 0.99 -7.38 1.41
C ALA A 174 2.39 -6.77 1.24
N LEU A 175 2.87 -6.66 0.00
CA LEU A 175 4.17 -6.01 -0.31
C LEU A 175 4.19 -4.55 0.11
N LYS A 176 3.10 -3.85 -0.19
CA LYS A 176 2.85 -2.48 0.24
C LYS A 176 2.95 -2.37 1.76
N LEU A 177 2.24 -3.18 2.54
CA LEU A 177 2.30 -3.12 4.00
C LEU A 177 3.73 -3.32 4.51
N GLY A 178 4.49 -4.26 3.93
CA GLY A 178 5.88 -4.48 4.31
C GLY A 178 6.77 -3.25 4.15
N TYR A 179 6.69 -2.57 3.01
CA TYR A 179 7.42 -1.32 2.79
C TYR A 179 7.03 -0.23 3.80
N SER A 180 5.72 -0.10 4.10
CA SER A 180 5.24 0.86 5.09
C SER A 180 5.79 0.56 6.49
N LEU A 181 5.74 -0.70 6.91
CA LEU A 181 6.21 -1.14 8.23
C LEU A 181 7.71 -0.92 8.40
N LYS A 182 8.52 -1.28 7.40
CA LYS A 182 9.97 -1.00 7.41
C LYS A 182 10.24 0.50 7.57
N LYS A 183 9.51 1.34 6.83
CA LYS A 183 9.64 2.80 6.95
C LYS A 183 9.20 3.29 8.33
N CYS A 184 8.12 2.76 8.90
CA CYS A 184 7.69 3.08 10.26
C CYS A 184 8.73 2.67 11.31
N GLY A 185 9.42 1.54 11.15
CA GLY A 185 10.53 1.13 12.01
C GLY A 185 11.68 2.14 12.01
N ARG A 186 12.12 2.58 10.82
CA ARG A 186 13.12 3.65 10.66
C ARG A 186 12.67 4.99 11.25
N ILE A 187 11.38 5.30 11.15
CA ILE A 187 10.81 6.50 11.80
C ILE A 187 10.91 6.37 13.31
N LEU A 188 10.51 5.23 13.86
CA LEU A 188 10.53 4.98 15.29
C LEU A 188 11.95 5.10 15.87
N GLN A 189 12.95 4.52 15.19
CA GLN A 189 14.37 4.66 15.58
C GLN A 189 14.82 6.13 15.62
N ALA A 190 14.54 6.88 14.55
CA ALA A 190 14.91 8.29 14.48
C ALA A 190 14.21 9.13 15.56
N GLU A 191 12.99 8.78 15.96
CA GLU A 191 12.28 9.46 17.04
C GLU A 191 12.79 9.06 18.42
N ALA A 192 13.22 7.81 18.61
CA ALA A 192 13.91 7.37 19.82
C ALA A 192 15.24 8.10 19.99
N MET A 193 16.01 8.27 18.91
CA MET A 193 17.27 9.05 18.90
C MET A 193 17.04 10.52 19.28
N LYS A 194 16.01 11.17 18.73
CA LYS A 194 15.68 12.57 19.07
C LYS A 194 15.27 12.76 20.53
N LYS A 195 14.71 11.73 21.15
CA LYS A 195 14.23 11.74 22.55
C LYS A 195 15.24 11.18 23.54
N ASP A 196 16.40 10.73 23.06
CA ASP A 196 17.41 10.00 23.83
C ASP A 196 16.84 8.77 24.57
N ASP A 197 15.87 8.09 23.96
CA ASP A 197 15.25 6.88 24.50
C ASP A 197 15.96 5.63 23.97
N ASP A 198 16.99 5.20 24.69
CA ASP A 198 17.82 4.05 24.32
C ASP A 198 17.03 2.72 24.30
N GLY A 199 16.02 2.59 25.17
CA GLY A 199 15.18 1.40 25.24
C GLY A 199 14.34 1.24 23.97
N LEU A 200 13.66 2.30 23.57
CA LEU A 200 12.86 2.32 22.35
C LEU A 200 13.73 2.17 21.10
N ARG A 201 14.92 2.77 21.11
CA ARG A 201 15.91 2.63 20.02
C ARG A 201 16.31 1.17 19.82
N LYS A 202 16.77 0.50 20.89
CA LYS A 202 17.16 -0.92 20.86
C LYS A 202 16.01 -1.82 20.41
N GLN A 203 14.79 -1.57 20.89
CA GLN A 203 13.61 -2.32 20.46
C GLN A 203 13.39 -2.18 18.95
N ALA A 204 13.46 -0.97 18.42
CA ALA A 204 13.21 -0.71 17.01
C ALA A 204 14.33 -1.24 16.10
N GLU A 205 15.59 -1.24 16.56
CA GLU A 205 16.73 -1.90 15.89
C GLU A 205 16.56 -3.42 15.86
N ALA A 206 16.19 -4.03 16.99
CA ALA A 206 15.94 -5.47 17.07
C ALA A 206 14.78 -5.89 16.15
N PHE A 207 13.70 -5.11 16.11
CA PHE A 207 12.60 -5.33 15.19
C PHE A 207 13.05 -5.21 13.73
N GLU A 208 13.81 -4.18 13.34
CA GLU A 208 14.27 -4.03 11.95
C GLU A 208 15.16 -5.20 11.50
N ARG A 209 16.00 -5.72 12.40
CA ARG A 209 16.84 -6.89 12.13
C ARG A 209 16.01 -8.14 11.87
N LEU A 210 15.04 -8.44 12.74
CA LEU A 210 14.13 -9.56 12.56
C LEU A 210 13.31 -9.40 11.27
N PHE A 211 12.74 -8.21 11.07
CA PHE A 211 11.91 -7.89 9.91
C PHE A 211 12.69 -8.07 8.60
N SER A 212 13.96 -7.65 8.53
CA SER A 212 14.75 -7.74 7.30
C SER A 212 15.12 -9.17 6.92
N GLY A 213 15.28 -10.07 7.89
CA GLY A 213 15.52 -11.49 7.63
C GLY A 213 14.25 -12.23 7.22
N ASP A 214 13.23 -12.14 8.07
CA ASP A 214 12.12 -13.11 8.05
C ASP A 214 10.96 -12.67 7.15
N TRP A 215 10.79 -11.36 6.93
CA TRP A 215 9.67 -10.85 6.16
C TRP A 215 9.65 -11.34 4.71
N CYS A 216 10.83 -11.55 4.12
CA CYS A 216 10.93 -12.02 2.74
C CYS A 216 10.30 -13.41 2.59
N ASP A 217 10.63 -14.30 3.52
CA ASP A 217 10.23 -15.70 3.50
C ASP A 217 8.74 -15.86 3.81
N TYR A 218 8.24 -15.12 4.80
CA TYR A 218 6.85 -15.26 5.22
C TYR A 218 5.83 -14.53 4.33
N ILE A 219 6.22 -13.43 3.70
CA ILE A 219 5.29 -12.54 2.99
C ILE A 219 5.75 -12.25 1.56
N SER A 220 6.95 -11.69 1.36
CA SER A 220 7.31 -11.11 0.07
C SER A 220 7.39 -12.13 -1.07
N ALA A 221 8.02 -13.28 -0.82
CA ALA A 221 8.15 -14.34 -1.83
C ALA A 221 6.77 -14.85 -2.28
N THR A 222 5.91 -15.19 -1.33
CA THR A 222 4.57 -15.73 -1.57
C THR A 222 3.64 -14.68 -2.20
N ALA A 223 3.72 -13.42 -1.77
CA ALA A 223 2.96 -12.31 -2.36
C ALA A 223 3.40 -12.06 -3.82
N GLY A 224 4.70 -12.08 -4.11
CA GLY A 224 5.23 -11.96 -5.47
C GLY A 224 4.73 -13.07 -6.40
N GLN A 225 4.77 -14.32 -5.94
CA GLN A 225 4.23 -15.46 -6.70
C GLN A 225 2.72 -15.35 -6.94
N SER A 226 1.97 -14.92 -5.92
CA SER A 226 0.51 -14.74 -6.02
C SER A 226 0.16 -13.68 -7.08
N ILE A 227 0.88 -12.55 -7.10
CA ILE A 227 0.72 -11.50 -8.11
C ILE A 227 1.06 -12.04 -9.51
N HIS A 228 2.14 -12.80 -9.63
CA HIS A 228 2.56 -13.39 -10.90
C HIS A 228 1.50 -14.35 -11.46
N ARG A 229 1.01 -15.28 -10.63
CA ARG A 229 -0.08 -16.21 -10.98
C ARG A 229 -1.35 -15.47 -11.35
N ALA A 230 -1.75 -14.47 -10.57
CA ALA A 230 -2.92 -13.65 -10.87
C ALA A 230 -2.80 -12.91 -12.21
N ARG A 231 -1.59 -12.50 -12.61
CA ARG A 231 -1.33 -11.90 -13.93
C ARG A 231 -1.45 -12.93 -15.06
N GLN A 232 -0.97 -14.15 -14.85
CA GLN A 232 -1.04 -15.24 -15.84
C GLN A 232 -2.47 -15.75 -16.04
N ASN A 233 -3.27 -15.79 -14.98
CA ASN A 233 -4.65 -16.31 -15.00
C ASN A 233 -5.69 -15.29 -15.50
N LYS A 234 -5.28 -14.07 -15.88
CA LYS A 234 -6.22 -13.13 -16.52
C LYS A 234 -6.61 -13.70 -17.88
N PRO A 235 -7.91 -13.90 -18.17
CA PRO A 235 -8.33 -14.36 -19.48
C PRO A 235 -7.78 -13.38 -20.51
N ARG A 236 -6.94 -13.88 -21.42
CA ARG A 236 -6.57 -13.11 -22.59
C ARG A 236 -7.85 -12.99 -23.40
N LEU A 237 -8.42 -11.79 -23.44
CA LEU A 237 -9.32 -11.40 -24.51
C LEU A 237 -8.47 -11.51 -25.77
N VAL A 238 -8.49 -12.69 -26.38
CA VAL A 238 -8.06 -12.82 -27.76
C VAL A 238 -9.01 -11.87 -28.49
N PRO A 239 -8.52 -10.83 -29.18
CA PRO A 239 -9.38 -10.06 -30.07
C PRO A 239 -10.14 -11.09 -30.88
N ALA A 240 -11.49 -11.04 -30.92
CA ALA A 240 -12.29 -11.93 -31.75
C ALA A 240 -11.60 -11.97 -33.11
N CYS A 241 -10.98 -13.11 -33.41
CA CYS A 241 -9.87 -13.11 -34.32
C CYS A 241 -10.44 -12.70 -35.67
N ILE A 242 -10.06 -11.51 -36.13
CA ILE A 242 -10.18 -11.14 -37.53
C ILE A 242 -9.59 -12.28 -38.39
N ASP A 243 -8.62 -13.03 -37.86
CA ASP A 243 -8.08 -14.24 -38.48
C ASP A 243 -9.03 -15.45 -38.47
N ILE A 244 -9.91 -15.62 -37.47
CA ILE A 244 -10.97 -16.65 -37.51
C ILE A 244 -12.05 -16.25 -38.52
N GLU A 245 -12.43 -14.96 -38.59
CA GLU A 245 -13.37 -14.46 -39.60
C GLU A 245 -12.79 -14.57 -41.02
N LYS A 246 -11.51 -14.23 -41.22
CA LYS A 246 -10.80 -14.42 -42.50
C LYS A 246 -10.71 -15.90 -42.88
N VAL A 247 -10.40 -16.79 -41.93
CA VAL A 247 -10.38 -18.23 -42.19
C VAL A 247 -11.78 -18.74 -42.52
N HIS A 248 -12.83 -18.26 -41.82
CA HIS A 248 -14.22 -18.62 -42.13
C HIS A 248 -14.59 -18.19 -43.55
N HIS A 249 -14.32 -16.94 -43.94
CA HIS A 249 -14.57 -16.46 -45.29
C HIS A 249 -13.78 -17.22 -46.36
N LEU A 250 -12.52 -17.59 -46.09
CA LEU A 250 -11.72 -18.40 -47.01
C LEU A 250 -12.21 -19.86 -47.15
N LEU A 251 -12.97 -20.36 -46.17
CA LEU A 251 -13.56 -21.70 -46.19
C LEU A 251 -14.97 -21.72 -46.83
N GLU A 252 -15.66 -20.57 -46.88
CA GLU A 252 -16.95 -20.41 -47.56
C GLU A 252 -16.84 -20.15 -49.08
N GLU A 253 -15.66 -19.78 -49.59
CA GLU A 253 -15.40 -19.57 -51.03
C GLU A 253 -14.99 -20.85 -51.82
N LYS A 254 -15.37 -22.05 -51.35
CA LYS A 254 -15.21 -23.31 -52.09
C LYS A 254 -16.55 -23.98 -52.38
#